data_AF-A0A150JBL5-F1
#
_entry.id   AF-A0A150JBL5-F1
#
_cell.length_a   1.000
_cell.length_b   1.000
_cell.length_c   1.000
_cell.angle_alpha   90.00
_cell.angle_beta   90.00
_cell.angle_gamma   90.00
#
_symmetry.space_group_name_H-M   'P 1'
#
loop_
_entity.id
_entity.type
_entity.pdbx_description
1 polymer ?
#
loop_
_entity_poly.entity_id
_entity_poly.type
_entity_poly.pdbx_seq_one_letter_code
_entity_poly.pdbx_strand_id
1 'polypeptide(L)'
;MKNLTTFLLVLIFLVSIGSVYAADGDLKWHTGQVGKANIGDGIVTSPAIGSDGTIYVGTYSNNGQLYAVNPNGTLKWKTDFIGESIYASPAIGSDGTIYVGTYPNNGNFTQ
;
A
#
# COMPACT_ATOMS: atom_id res chain seq x y z
N MET A 1 -39.48 -13.07 13.23
CA MET A 1 -38.96 -12.02 12.32
C MET A 1 -37.79 -11.31 12.96
N LYS A 2 -36.56 -11.70 12.60
CA LYS A 2 -35.34 -10.90 12.41
C LYS A 2 -34.20 -11.89 12.16
N ASN A 3 -33.43 -11.63 11.11
CA ASN A 3 -32.95 -12.64 10.17
C ASN A 3 -31.69 -13.38 10.59
N LEU A 4 -31.68 -14.66 10.21
CA LEU A 4 -30.58 -15.60 10.15
C LEU A 4 -29.98 -15.51 8.72
N THR A 5 -28.74 -15.06 8.50
CA THR A 5 -27.87 -15.41 7.34
C THR A 5 -26.55 -14.62 7.31
N THR A 6 -25.42 -15.35 7.17
CA THR A 6 -24.23 -14.99 6.35
C THR A 6 -23.34 -13.86 6.91
N PHE A 7 -22.05 -14.07 7.20
CA PHE A 7 -20.99 -14.08 6.18
C PHE A 7 -19.77 -14.92 6.63
N LEU A 8 -19.73 -16.14 6.12
CA LEU A 8 -18.48 -16.80 5.72
C LEU A 8 -18.13 -16.26 4.32
N LEU A 9 -16.82 -16.17 4.02
CA LEU A 9 -16.20 -15.77 2.73
C LEU A 9 -16.26 -14.26 2.48
N VAL A 10 -15.12 -13.60 2.23
CA VAL A 10 -14.51 -13.62 0.90
C VAL A 10 -12.98 -13.79 0.97
N LEU A 11 -12.53 -15.02 0.75
CA LEU A 11 -11.19 -15.34 0.27
C LEU A 11 -11.21 -15.06 -1.25
N ILE A 12 -10.59 -13.98 -1.73
CA ILE A 12 -10.33 -13.81 -3.17
C ILE A 12 -8.82 -13.96 -3.40
N PHE A 13 -8.45 -15.14 -3.89
CA PHE A 13 -7.37 -15.26 -4.86
C PHE A 13 -8.02 -15.19 -6.25
N LEU A 14 -7.63 -14.21 -7.07
CA LEU A 14 -7.39 -14.35 -8.52
C LEU A 14 -6.80 -13.05 -9.08
N VAL A 15 -5.81 -13.23 -9.95
CA VAL A 15 -4.85 -12.23 -10.46
C VAL A 15 -5.53 -11.25 -11.42
N SER A 16 -5.59 -9.97 -11.05
CA SER A 16 -5.50 -8.79 -11.94
C SER A 16 -5.53 -7.52 -11.09
N ILE A 17 -4.43 -6.75 -11.08
CA ILE A 17 -4.26 -5.36 -10.58
C ILE A 17 -5.02 -4.96 -9.29
N GLY A 18 -4.29 -4.88 -8.17
CA GLY A 18 -4.83 -4.73 -6.81
C GLY A 18 -5.64 -3.46 -6.54
N SER A 19 -6.84 -3.66 -6.01
CA SER A 19 -7.68 -2.64 -5.38
C SER A 19 -7.79 -2.93 -3.88
N VAL A 20 -7.67 -1.90 -3.03
CA VAL A 20 -7.90 -2.02 -1.59
C VAL A 20 -9.16 -1.25 -1.21
N TYR A 21 -10.07 -1.95 -0.53
CA TYR A 21 -11.33 -1.42 -0.04
C TYR A 21 -11.26 -1.23 1.47
N ALA A 22 -11.96 -0.21 1.99
CA ALA A 22 -12.19 -0.12 3.43
C ALA A 22 -13.33 -1.05 3.88
N ALA A 23 -13.47 -1.21 5.20
CA ALA A 23 -14.51 -2.05 5.79
C ALA A 23 -15.96 -1.58 5.47
N ASP A 24 -16.12 -0.33 5.03
CA ASP A 24 -17.38 0.26 4.55
C ASP A 24 -17.71 -0.14 3.10
N GLY A 25 -16.81 -0.86 2.40
CA GLY A 25 -16.97 -1.27 1.01
C GLY A 25 -16.53 -0.22 -0.01
N ASP A 26 -16.06 0.95 0.42
CA ASP A 26 -15.57 1.97 -0.48
C ASP A 26 -14.21 1.59 -1.05
N LEU A 27 -14.03 1.80 -2.36
CA LEU A 27 -12.73 1.79 -2.99
C LEU A 27 -11.90 2.95 -2.42
N LYS A 28 -10.89 2.63 -1.63
CA LYS A 28 -9.97 3.65 -1.10
C LYS A 28 -8.68 3.72 -1.92
N TRP A 29 -8.34 2.67 -2.66
CA TRP A 29 -7.06 2.56 -3.40
C TRP A 29 -7.20 1.76 -4.68
N HIS A 30 -6.63 2.26 -5.78
CA HIS A 30 -6.54 1.57 -7.06
C HIS A 30 -5.16 1.82 -7.70
N THR A 31 -4.76 1.03 -8.69
CA THR A 31 -3.49 1.23 -9.43
C THR A 31 -3.33 2.64 -9.97
N GLY A 32 -2.32 3.39 -9.52
CA GLY A 32 -2.12 4.79 -9.85
C GLY A 32 -2.71 5.79 -8.84
N GLN A 33 -3.37 5.34 -7.77
CA GLN A 33 -3.90 6.21 -6.70
C GLN A 33 -3.61 5.71 -5.28
N VAL A 34 -2.89 6.55 -4.51
CA VAL A 34 -2.64 6.42 -3.07
C VAL A 34 -3.63 7.34 -2.35
N GLY A 35 -4.79 6.79 -1.95
CA GLY A 35 -5.87 7.52 -1.30
C GLY A 35 -6.48 8.43 -2.34
N LYS A 36 -6.48 9.74 -2.08
CA LYS A 36 -6.88 10.74 -3.08
C LYS A 36 -5.75 11.21 -4.00
N ALA A 37 -4.52 10.72 -3.81
CA ALA A 37 -3.35 11.16 -4.58
C ALA A 37 -3.14 10.31 -5.82
N ASN A 38 -3.01 10.93 -7.00
CA ASN A 38 -2.55 10.25 -8.21
C ASN A 38 -1.03 10.09 -8.16
N ILE A 39 -0.56 8.84 -8.27
CA ILE A 39 0.86 8.50 -8.13
C ILE A 39 1.46 7.87 -9.40
N GLY A 40 0.66 7.54 -10.41
CA GLY A 40 1.13 7.03 -11.71
C GLY A 40 1.74 5.62 -11.69
N ASP A 41 1.97 5.06 -10.49
CA ASP A 41 2.64 3.78 -10.27
C ASP A 41 1.69 2.71 -9.67
N GLY A 42 2.06 1.44 -9.86
CA GLY A 42 1.36 0.30 -9.25
C GLY A 42 1.59 0.24 -7.74
N ILE A 43 0.51 0.10 -6.97
CA ILE A 43 0.60 -0.24 -5.54
C ILE A 43 0.53 -1.76 -5.47
N VAL A 44 1.61 -2.40 -5.03
CA VAL A 44 1.66 -3.87 -4.89
C VAL A 44 1.88 -4.33 -3.45
N THR A 45 2.12 -3.39 -2.53
CA THR A 45 2.42 -3.73 -1.13
C THR A 45 1.13 -3.71 -0.29
N SER A 46 0.97 -4.66 0.64
CA SER A 46 -0.08 -4.54 1.64
C SER A 46 0.24 -3.38 2.58
N PRO A 47 -0.72 -2.49 2.89
CA PRO A 47 -0.49 -1.34 3.75
C PRO A 47 -0.19 -1.74 5.20
N ALA A 48 0.57 -0.91 5.90
CA ALA A 48 0.66 -0.94 7.37
C ALA A 48 -0.10 0.25 7.97
N ILE A 49 -0.70 0.06 9.15
CA ILE A 49 -1.46 1.12 9.84
C ILE A 49 -0.79 1.40 11.18
N GLY A 50 -0.35 2.64 11.38
CA GLY A 50 0.21 3.12 12.63
C GLY A 50 -0.85 3.28 13.72
N SER A 51 -0.41 3.42 14.98
CA SER A 51 -1.31 3.61 16.13
C SER A 51 -2.14 4.90 16.06
N ASP A 52 -1.69 5.89 15.28
CA ASP A 52 -2.42 7.14 15.00
C ASP A 52 -3.37 7.03 13.78
N GLY A 53 -3.48 5.83 13.19
CA GLY A 53 -4.25 5.57 11.98
C GLY A 53 -3.58 5.99 10.68
N THR A 54 -2.33 6.46 10.71
CA THR A 54 -1.55 6.72 9.49
C THR A 54 -1.36 5.43 8.71
N ILE A 55 -1.64 5.47 7.41
CA ILE A 55 -1.52 4.34 6.49
C ILE A 55 -0.22 4.49 5.72
N TYR A 56 0.61 3.44 5.71
CA TYR A 56 1.88 3.40 5.02
C TYR A 56 1.84 2.43 3.85
N VAL A 57 2.23 2.89 2.66
CA VAL A 57 2.26 2.09 1.44
C VAL A 57 3.51 2.36 0.63
N GLY A 58 4.15 1.31 0.13
CA GLY A 58 5.26 1.39 -0.82
C GLY A 58 4.76 1.24 -2.25
N THR A 59 5.39 1.95 -3.19
CA THR A 59 5.11 1.82 -4.63
C THR A 59 6.07 0.87 -5.32
N TYR A 60 5.52 0.18 -6.33
CA TYR A 60 6.26 -0.63 -7.27
C TYR A 60 6.56 0.20 -8.51
N SER A 61 7.76 0.77 -8.55
CA SER A 61 8.29 1.41 -9.75
C SER A 61 9.80 1.46 -9.66
N ASN A 62 10.45 1.75 -10.79
CA ASN A 62 11.90 1.92 -10.84
C ASN A 62 12.41 3.01 -9.87
N ASN A 63 11.51 3.88 -9.42
CA ASN A 63 11.74 4.93 -8.44
C ASN A 63 10.70 4.78 -7.31
N GLY A 64 10.75 3.69 -6.57
CA GLY A 64 9.82 3.44 -5.47
C GLY A 64 9.85 4.57 -4.44
N GLN A 65 8.67 4.88 -3.88
CA GLN A 65 8.48 5.85 -2.81
C GLN A 65 7.63 5.22 -1.71
N LEU A 66 7.91 5.59 -0.47
CA LEU A 66 7.05 5.29 0.67
C LEU A 66 6.12 6.47 0.89
N TYR A 67 4.82 6.20 0.94
CA TYR A 67 3.79 7.18 1.23
C TYR A 67 3.22 6.96 2.61
N ALA A 68 3.03 8.06 3.34
CA ALA A 68 2.18 8.10 4.53
C ALA A 68 0.91 8.86 4.21
N VAL A 69 -0.23 8.29 4.57
CA VAL A 69 -1.54 8.82 4.27
C VAL A 69 -2.34 8.93 5.55
N ASN A 70 -3.04 10.04 5.72
CA ASN A 70 -3.95 10.23 6.84
C ASN A 70 -5.13 9.25 6.75
N PRO A 71 -5.80 8.93 7.88
CA PRO A 71 -6.99 8.07 7.89
C PRO A 71 -8.10 8.50 6.92
N ASN A 72 -8.18 9.80 6.62
CA ASN A 72 -9.16 10.38 5.70
C ASN A 72 -8.76 10.27 4.20
N GLY A 73 -7.65 9.59 3.91
CA GLY A 73 -7.14 9.35 2.56
C GLY A 73 -6.33 10.51 1.95
N THR A 74 -6.01 11.58 2.69
CA THR A 74 -5.14 12.66 2.21
C THR A 74 -3.66 12.33 2.45
N LEU A 75 -2.80 12.73 1.52
CA LEU A 75 -1.35 12.57 1.65
C LEU A 75 -0.85 13.30 2.92
N LYS A 76 -0.15 12.57 3.79
CA LYS A 76 0.54 13.12 4.97
C LYS A 76 1.96 13.52 4.60
N TRP A 77 2.70 12.61 3.97
CA TRP A 77 4.01 12.85 3.36
C TRP A 77 4.39 11.70 2.41
N LYS A 78 5.46 11.87 1.64
CA LYS A 78 6.12 10.78 0.91
C LYS A 78 7.65 10.97 0.95
N THR A 79 8.39 9.88 0.83
CA THR A 79 9.86 9.95 0.68
C THR A 79 10.25 10.47 -0.70
N ASP A 80 11.51 10.89 -0.83
CA ASP A 80 12.13 10.99 -2.15
C ASP A 80 12.23 9.60 -2.80
N PHE A 81 12.59 9.58 -4.09
CA PHE A 81 12.79 8.35 -4.84
C PHE A 81 13.95 7.53 -4.27
N ILE A 82 13.67 6.26 -3.95
CA ILE A 82 14.64 5.36 -3.32
C ILE A 82 15.53 4.67 -4.38
N GLY A 83 15.25 4.86 -5.67
CA GLY A 83 16.00 4.26 -6.80
C GLY A 83 15.78 2.76 -6.98
N GLU A 84 14.94 2.17 -6.14
CA GLU A 84 14.58 0.76 -6.13
C GLU A 84 13.06 0.63 -5.95
N SER A 85 12.51 -0.50 -6.38
CA SER A 85 11.09 -0.79 -6.17
C SER A 85 10.85 -1.23 -4.73
N ILE A 86 9.73 -0.79 -4.12
CA ILE A 86 9.31 -1.29 -2.81
C ILE A 86 8.36 -2.47 -3.02
N TYR A 87 8.84 -3.67 -2.72
CA TYR A 87 8.08 -4.92 -2.93
C TYR A 87 7.45 -5.45 -1.65
N ALA A 88 8.04 -5.14 -0.49
CA ALA A 88 7.57 -5.67 0.78
C ALA A 88 6.54 -4.76 1.44
N SER A 89 5.62 -5.36 2.20
CA SER A 89 4.76 -4.62 3.13
C SER A 89 5.60 -3.82 4.12
N PRO A 90 5.25 -2.55 4.39
CA PRO A 90 5.92 -1.79 5.43
C PRO A 90 5.75 -2.45 6.81
N ALA A 91 6.76 -2.34 7.67
CA ALA A 91 6.70 -2.73 9.08
C ALA A 91 6.90 -1.51 9.97
N ILE A 92 6.21 -1.46 11.11
CA ILE A 92 6.24 -0.33 12.04
C ILE A 92 6.94 -0.80 13.32
N GLY A 93 8.07 -0.17 13.65
CA GLY A 93 8.77 -0.37 14.90
C GLY A 93 7.98 0.16 16.09
N SER A 94 8.28 -0.31 17.29
CA SER A 94 7.64 0.16 18.53
C SER A 94 7.89 1.65 18.82
N ASP A 95 8.91 2.23 18.20
CA ASP A 95 9.28 3.64 18.23
C ASP A 95 8.59 4.48 17.13
N GLY A 96 7.80 3.85 16.25
CA GLY A 96 7.16 4.48 15.11
C GLY A 96 8.02 4.53 13.84
N THR A 97 9.23 3.95 13.84
CA THR A 97 10.08 3.87 12.65
C THR A 97 9.45 2.96 11.60
N ILE A 98 9.43 3.38 10.33
CA ILE A 98 8.85 2.61 9.22
C ILE A 98 9.97 1.91 8.44
N TYR A 99 9.89 0.59 8.35
CA TYR A 99 10.82 -0.25 7.61
C TYR A 99 10.17 -0.76 6.33
N VAL A 100 10.90 -0.71 5.22
CA VAL A 100 10.47 -1.25 3.94
C VAL A 100 11.57 -2.07 3.32
N GLY A 101 11.20 -3.20 2.73
CA GLY A 101 12.10 -4.00 1.90
C GLY A 101 12.06 -3.49 0.46
N THR A 102 13.22 -3.11 -0.06
CA THR A 102 13.40 -2.77 -1.47
C THR A 102 13.93 -3.98 -2.23
N TYR A 103 13.67 -3.98 -3.54
CA TYR A 103 14.31 -4.91 -4.45
C TYR A 103 15.01 -4.09 -5.54
N PRO A 104 16.32 -4.29 -5.75
CA PRO A 104 17.03 -3.60 -6.81
C PRO A 104 16.40 -3.96 -8.15
N ASN A 105 16.20 -2.95 -9.00
CA ASN A 105 15.78 -3.20 -10.35
C ASN A 105 17.02 -3.75 -11.08
N ASN A 106 17.07 -5.07 -11.31
CA ASN A 106 18.22 -5.79 -11.89
C ASN A 106 18.46 -5.45 -13.39
N GLY A 107 18.45 -4.18 -13.77
CA GLY A 107 18.90 -3.73 -15.08
C GLY A 107 20.42 -3.78 -15.17
N ASN A 108 20.99 -4.96 -15.47
CA ASN A 108 22.41 -5.23 -15.72
C ASN A 108 23.38 -4.93 -14.57
N PHE A 109 23.73 -5.98 -13.81
CA PHE A 109 25.10 -6.10 -13.31
C PHE A 109 25.98 -6.56 -14.47
N THR A 110 26.41 -5.64 -15.33
CA THR A 110 27.65 -5.86 -16.09
C THR A 110 28.78 -5.20 -15.31
N GLN A 111 29.64 -6.05 -14.77
CA GLN A 111 30.95 -5.73 -14.23
C GLN A 111 31.83 -5.06 -15.28
#